data_AF-A0A1F1CJR3-F1
#
_entry.id   AF-A0A1F1CJR3-F1
#
_cell.length_a   1.000
_cell.length_b   1.000
_cell.length_c   1.000
_cell.angle_alpha   90.00
_cell.angle_beta   90.00
_cell.angle_gamma   90.00
#
_symmetry.space_group_name_H-M   'P 1'
#
loop_
_entity.id
_entity.type
_entity.pdbx_description
1 polymer ?
#
loop_
_entity_poly.entity_id
_entity_poly.type
_entity_poly.pdbx_seq_one_letter_code
_entity_poly.pdbx_strand_id
1 'polypeptide(L)'
;MSNSDELINGLSFEEKLTNLNIIHPESGLPMSTVTTLDEFPGSFYLGVDVDLFNIKADHKYQIRVYIKYEGSLTNSILIHASNVVIPSENFTYFNHGLGIANGQFVFSMTPEKPGNYQLIFEFHDYDTIPKILDIQTRYLYIIKR
;
A
#
# COMPACT_ATOMS: atom_id res chain seq x y z
N MET A 1 12.08 15.45 25.30
CA MET A 1 12.59 14.09 25.61
C MET A 1 11.57 13.50 26.57
N SER A 2 10.80 12.45 26.29
CA SER A 2 10.95 11.30 25.41
C SER A 2 9.54 10.94 24.93
N ASN A 3 9.27 10.91 23.62
CA ASN A 3 8.06 10.27 23.10
C ASN A 3 8.31 8.76 23.22
N SER A 4 7.91 8.19 24.35
CA SER A 4 7.79 6.75 24.48
C SER A 4 6.69 6.31 23.54
N ASP A 5 7.04 5.50 22.54
CA ASP A 5 6.11 4.58 21.91
C ASP A 5 5.44 3.78 23.04
N GLU A 6 4.21 4.15 23.42
CA GLU A 6 3.48 3.52 24.52
C GLU A 6 3.09 2.11 24.10
N LEU A 7 3.96 1.14 24.41
CA LEU A 7 3.61 -0.27 24.45
C LEU A 7 2.58 -0.49 25.58
N ILE A 8 1.29 -0.40 25.26
CA ILE A 8 0.23 -0.78 26.20
C ILE A 8 0.15 -2.31 26.19
N ASN A 9 0.51 -2.95 27.30
CA ASN A 9 0.47 -4.41 27.47
C ASN A 9 1.26 -5.19 26.41
N GLY A 10 2.35 -4.62 25.89
CA GLY A 10 3.20 -5.27 24.88
C GLY A 10 2.65 -5.20 23.44
N LEU A 11 1.53 -4.51 23.22
CA LEU A 11 1.03 -4.21 21.88
C LEU A 11 1.64 -2.89 21.38
N SER A 12 2.27 -2.92 20.21
CA SER A 12 2.69 -1.72 19.49
C SER A 12 1.51 -1.19 18.68
N PHE A 13 1.05 0.01 19.04
CA PHE A 13 0.08 0.81 18.31
C PHE A 13 0.78 1.86 17.44
N GLU A 14 1.88 1.47 16.78
CA GLU A 14 2.58 2.33 15.83
C GLU A 14 1.72 2.66 14.59
N GLU A 15 2.19 3.64 13.81
CA GLU A 15 1.63 4.01 12.51
C GLU A 15 1.59 2.79 11.58
N LYS A 16 0.40 2.43 11.08
CA LYS A 16 0.20 1.17 10.32
C LYS A 16 -0.75 1.32 9.14
N LEU A 17 -0.58 0.42 8.16
CA LEU A 17 -1.63 0.08 7.20
C LEU A 17 -2.44 -1.06 7.82
N THR A 18 -3.69 -0.84 8.21
CA THR A 18 -4.49 -1.88 8.87
C THR A 18 -5.37 -2.66 7.90
N ASN A 19 -5.81 -2.01 6.83
CA ASN A 19 -6.57 -2.61 5.76
C ASN A 19 -5.97 -2.20 4.42
N LEU A 20 -5.91 -3.14 3.48
CA LEU A 20 -5.43 -2.89 2.13
C LEU A 20 -6.16 -3.81 1.16
N ASN A 21 -7.03 -3.23 0.34
CA ASN A 21 -7.84 -3.95 -0.63
C ASN A 21 -7.48 -3.50 -2.03
N ILE A 22 -7.23 -4.46 -2.92
CA ILE A 22 -7.02 -4.18 -4.33
C ILE A 22 -8.38 -4.24 -5.01
N ILE A 23 -8.72 -3.19 -5.74
CA ILE A 23 -10.01 -3.01 -6.39
C ILE A 23 -9.83 -2.72 -7.88
N HIS A 24 -10.86 -3.00 -8.65
CA HIS A 24 -10.95 -2.52 -10.02
C HIS A 24 -11.24 -1.01 -10.00
N PRO A 25 -10.38 -0.16 -10.59
CA PRO A 25 -10.44 1.29 -10.39
C PRO A 25 -11.74 1.92 -10.92
N GLU A 26 -12.34 1.36 -11.97
CA GLU A 26 -13.57 1.92 -12.54
C GLU A 26 -14.85 1.48 -11.82
N SER A 27 -14.86 0.28 -11.22
CA SER A 27 -16.07 -0.27 -10.60
C SER A 27 -16.06 -0.20 -9.09
N GLY A 28 -14.89 0.05 -8.47
CA GLY A 28 -14.69 0.01 -7.03
C GLY A 28 -14.82 -1.38 -6.42
N LEU A 29 -15.05 -2.41 -7.24
CA LEU A 29 -15.24 -3.77 -6.76
C LEU A 29 -13.91 -4.44 -6.43
N PRO A 30 -13.86 -5.29 -5.40
CA PRO A 30 -12.66 -6.07 -5.08
C PRO A 30 -12.15 -6.84 -6.31
N MET A 31 -10.85 -6.78 -6.55
CA MET A 31 -10.21 -7.63 -7.53
C MET A 31 -10.18 -9.09 -7.07
N SER A 32 -10.40 -9.99 -8.01
CA SER A 32 -10.08 -11.41 -7.82
C SER A 32 -8.57 -11.63 -7.73
N THR A 33 -8.15 -12.66 -7.00
CA THR A 33 -6.76 -13.15 -7.00
C THR A 33 -6.32 -13.64 -8.39
N VAL A 34 -7.25 -13.92 -9.30
CA VAL A 34 -6.98 -14.32 -10.68
C VAL A 34 -7.46 -13.25 -11.64
N THR A 35 -6.56 -12.74 -12.49
CA THR A 35 -6.83 -11.72 -13.52
C THR A 35 -6.40 -12.23 -14.90
N THR A 36 -7.14 -11.86 -15.94
CA THR A 36 -6.86 -12.20 -17.34
C THR A 36 -6.30 -10.99 -18.10
N LEU A 37 -5.32 -11.22 -18.98
CA LEU A 37 -4.88 -10.27 -20.00
C LEU A 37 -4.95 -10.92 -21.39
N ASP A 38 -5.31 -10.14 -22.41
CA ASP A 38 -5.39 -10.64 -23.78
C ASP A 38 -3.98 -10.83 -24.39
N GLU A 39 -3.03 -9.95 -24.04
CA GLU A 39 -1.68 -9.95 -24.57
C GLU A 39 -0.61 -9.68 -23.50
N PHE A 40 0.61 -10.09 -23.81
CA PHE A 40 1.80 -9.88 -22.98
C PHE A 40 2.95 -9.33 -23.84
N PRO A 41 3.67 -8.29 -23.41
CA PRO A 41 3.40 -7.49 -22.21
C PRO A 41 2.07 -6.73 -22.33
N GLY A 42 1.33 -6.62 -21.23
CA GLY A 42 0.04 -5.93 -21.20
C GLY A 42 -0.07 -5.05 -19.96
N SER A 43 -0.54 -3.82 -20.09
CA SER A 43 -0.71 -2.90 -18.96
C SER A 43 -2.16 -2.88 -18.48
N PHE A 44 -2.34 -2.83 -17.16
CA PHE A 44 -3.64 -2.61 -16.55
C PHE A 44 -3.50 -1.80 -15.26
N TYR A 45 -4.60 -1.21 -14.81
CA TYR A 45 -4.64 -0.37 -13.61
C TYR A 45 -5.23 -1.14 -12.43
N LEU A 46 -4.70 -0.85 -11.25
CA LEU A 46 -5.14 -1.36 -9.97
C LEU A 46 -5.48 -0.17 -9.07
N GLY A 47 -6.70 -0.16 -8.53
CA GLY A 47 -7.04 0.71 -7.42
C GLY A 47 -6.69 0.03 -6.10
N VAL A 48 -6.38 0.84 -5.09
CA VAL A 48 -6.10 0.37 -3.73
C VAL A 48 -6.86 1.26 -2.76
N ASP A 49 -7.66 0.62 -1.91
CA ASP A 49 -8.24 1.25 -0.73
C ASP A 49 -7.41 0.86 0.48
N VAL A 50 -7.04 1.84 1.30
CA VAL A 50 -6.22 1.66 2.50
C VAL A 50 -6.82 2.32 3.73
N ASP A 51 -6.67 1.65 4.87
CA ASP A 51 -6.97 2.22 6.18
C ASP A 51 -5.66 2.49 6.92
N LEU A 52 -5.40 3.77 7.16
CA LEU A 52 -4.23 4.26 7.88
C LEU A 52 -4.60 4.40 9.35
N PHE A 53 -3.81 3.78 10.22
CA PHE A 53 -4.05 3.73 11.66
C PHE A 53 -2.92 4.40 12.41
N ASN A 54 -3.27 5.20 13.42
CA ASN A 54 -2.34 5.95 14.27
C ASN A 54 -1.34 6.83 13.49
N ILE A 55 -1.78 7.45 12.40
CA ILE A 55 -0.97 8.42 11.66
C ILE A 55 -1.10 9.83 12.26
N LYS A 56 -0.07 10.65 12.06
CA LYS A 56 0.01 12.06 12.44
C LYS A 56 -0.68 12.92 11.38
N ALA A 57 -1.42 13.93 11.81
CA ALA A 57 -1.98 14.94 10.89
C ALA A 57 -0.87 15.84 10.33
N ASP A 58 -1.09 16.37 9.12
CA ASP A 58 -0.19 17.29 8.42
C ASP A 58 1.25 16.76 8.25
N HIS A 59 1.40 15.44 8.38
CA HIS A 59 2.67 14.74 8.28
C HIS A 59 2.78 14.05 6.93
N LYS A 60 4.00 14.01 6.39
CA LYS A 60 4.24 13.43 5.07
C LYS A 60 4.53 11.95 5.20
N TYR A 61 3.67 11.16 4.58
CA TYR A 61 3.85 9.72 4.42
C TYR A 61 4.06 9.35 2.97
N GLN A 62 4.59 8.16 2.75
CA GLN A 62 4.74 7.58 1.42
C GLN A 62 4.32 6.11 1.40
N ILE A 63 3.52 5.73 0.42
CA ILE A 63 3.23 4.32 0.11
C ILE A 63 4.02 3.95 -1.15
N ARG A 64 4.82 2.90 -1.06
CA ARG A 64 5.54 2.32 -2.20
C ARG A 64 4.96 0.96 -2.54
N VAL A 65 4.83 0.68 -3.83
CA VAL A 65 4.38 -0.61 -4.33
C VAL A 65 5.50 -1.24 -5.13
N TYR A 66 5.91 -2.42 -4.72
CA TYR A 66 6.88 -3.24 -5.42
C TYR A 66 6.23 -4.50 -5.96
N ILE A 67 6.81 -5.04 -7.02
CA ILE A 67 6.42 -6.35 -7.57
C ILE A 67 7.57 -7.34 -7.51
N LYS A 68 7.22 -8.61 -7.32
CA LYS A 68 8.11 -9.77 -7.53
C LYS A 68 7.34 -10.85 -8.29
N TYR A 69 7.98 -11.51 -9.23
CA TYR A 69 7.34 -12.56 -10.06
C TYR A 69 8.34 -13.68 -10.38
N GLU A 70 7.85 -14.83 -10.85
CA GLU A 70 8.65 -16.04 -11.10
C GLU A 70 9.78 -15.88 -12.14
N GLY A 71 9.94 -14.70 -12.75
CA GLY A 71 11.06 -14.34 -13.61
C GLY A 71 11.95 -13.21 -13.11
N SER A 72 11.64 -12.55 -11.97
CA SER A 72 12.48 -11.47 -11.43
C SER A 72 13.63 -12.07 -10.61
N LEU A 73 14.86 -11.79 -11.03
CA LEU A 73 16.09 -12.25 -10.36
C LEU A 73 16.17 -11.62 -8.96
N THR A 74 15.64 -12.33 -7.95
CA THR A 74 15.71 -12.07 -6.49
C THR A 74 15.18 -10.73 -5.97
N ASN A 75 15.17 -9.66 -6.77
CA ASN A 75 14.87 -8.30 -6.34
C ASN A 75 13.44 -7.92 -6.71
N SER A 76 12.77 -7.27 -5.75
CA SER A 76 11.50 -6.60 -5.98
C SER A 76 11.72 -5.32 -6.78
N ILE A 77 10.81 -5.02 -7.71
CA ILE A 77 10.88 -3.86 -8.60
C ILE A 77 9.86 -2.82 -8.11
N LEU A 78 10.30 -1.59 -7.84
CA LEU A 78 9.40 -0.48 -7.50
C LEU A 78 8.57 -0.11 -8.73
N ILE A 79 7.25 -0.19 -8.64
CA ILE A 79 6.34 0.16 -9.75
C ILE A 79 5.49 1.40 -9.45
N HIS A 80 5.37 1.79 -8.17
CA HIS A 80 4.60 2.96 -7.79
C HIS A 80 5.10 3.56 -6.47
N ALA A 81 5.04 4.87 -6.34
CA ALA A 81 5.23 5.58 -5.08
C ALA A 81 4.26 6.77 -5.02
N SER A 82 3.46 6.83 -3.97
CA SER A 82 2.53 7.94 -3.70
C SER A 82 2.91 8.62 -2.40
N ASN A 83 2.97 9.95 -2.41
CA ASN A 83 3.15 10.74 -1.20
C ASN A 83 1.80 11.27 -0.75
N VAL A 84 1.54 11.27 0.54
CA VAL A 84 0.31 11.80 1.11
C VAL A 84 0.62 12.67 2.32
N VAL A 85 -0.08 13.80 2.40
CA VAL A 85 -0.18 14.62 3.61
C VAL A 85 -1.67 14.71 3.90
N ILE A 86 -2.09 14.26 5.07
CA ILE A 86 -3.51 14.22 5.44
C ILE A 86 -3.76 15.32 6.48
N PRO A 87 -4.52 16.37 6.12
CA PRO A 87 -4.95 17.38 7.08
C PRO A 87 -5.82 16.80 8.18
N SER A 88 -5.73 17.35 9.39
CA SER A 88 -6.46 16.85 10.57
C SER A 88 -7.98 16.74 10.37
N GLU A 89 -8.58 17.60 9.54
CA GLU A 89 -10.00 17.61 9.21
C GLU A 89 -10.46 16.41 8.37
N ASN A 90 -9.53 15.71 7.72
CA ASN A 90 -9.82 14.55 6.87
C ASN A 90 -9.71 13.21 7.63
N PHE A 91 -9.48 13.25 8.94
CA PHE A 91 -9.42 12.07 9.78
C PHE A 91 -10.82 11.61 10.18
N THR A 92 -11.05 10.31 10.06
CA THR A 92 -12.28 9.66 10.54
C THR A 92 -12.34 9.66 12.07
N TYR A 93 -11.19 9.54 12.73
CA TYR A 93 -11.01 9.70 14.16
C TYR A 93 -9.65 10.33 14.44
N PHE A 94 -9.59 11.32 15.34
CA PHE A 94 -8.35 12.01 15.69
C PHE A 94 -8.33 12.33 17.19
N ASN A 95 -7.25 11.93 17.85
CA ASN A 95 -7.06 12.16 19.28
C ASN A 95 -5.56 12.23 19.63
N HIS A 96 -5.18 13.18 20.49
CA HIS A 96 -3.80 13.38 20.96
C HIS A 96 -2.73 13.43 19.84
N GLY A 97 -3.06 14.00 18.68
CA GLY A 97 -2.12 14.16 17.56
C GLY A 97 -1.98 12.94 16.64
N LEU A 98 -2.69 11.85 16.93
CA LEU A 98 -2.75 10.65 16.10
C LEU A 98 -4.19 10.38 15.67
N GLY A 99 -4.35 9.67 14.55
CA GLY A 99 -5.69 9.26 14.15
C GLY A 99 -5.75 8.24 13.03
N ILE A 100 -6.98 8.03 12.59
CA ILE A 100 -7.36 7.06 11.57
C ILE A 100 -7.87 7.83 10.36
N ALA A 101 -7.36 7.49 9.18
CA ALA A 101 -7.79 8.05 7.91
C ALA A 101 -7.90 6.95 6.86
N ASN A 102 -8.80 7.16 5.90
CA ASN A 102 -8.95 6.29 4.74
C ASN A 102 -8.25 6.95 3.54
N GLY A 103 -7.61 6.13 2.71
CA GLY A 103 -6.92 6.58 1.51
C GLY A 103 -7.26 5.72 0.31
N GLN A 104 -7.17 6.31 -0.87
CA GLN A 104 -7.33 5.59 -2.13
C GLN A 104 -6.26 6.07 -3.12
N PHE A 105 -5.67 5.14 -3.86
CA PHE A 105 -4.77 5.47 -4.96
C PHE A 105 -4.86 4.43 -6.08
N VAL A 106 -4.44 4.81 -7.28
CA VAL A 106 -4.41 3.94 -8.45
C VAL A 106 -2.98 3.87 -8.98
N PHE A 107 -2.55 2.68 -9.40
CA PHE A 107 -1.28 2.48 -10.06
C PHE A 107 -1.40 1.54 -11.25
N SER A 108 -0.49 1.66 -12.20
CA SER A 108 -0.40 0.76 -13.36
C SER A 108 0.62 -0.35 -13.12
N MET A 109 0.32 -1.54 -13.62
CA MET A 109 1.24 -2.67 -13.66
C MET A 109 1.34 -3.19 -15.09
N THR A 110 2.54 -3.59 -15.51
CA THR A 110 2.79 -4.18 -16.84
C THR A 110 3.47 -5.55 -16.70
N PRO A 111 2.71 -6.64 -16.50
CA PRO A 111 3.24 -7.99 -16.58
C PRO A 111 3.86 -8.28 -17.93
N GLU A 112 5.05 -8.88 -17.93
CA GLU A 112 5.70 -9.35 -19.17
C GLU A 112 5.25 -10.75 -19.57
N LYS A 113 4.75 -11.55 -18.61
CA LYS A 113 4.36 -12.95 -18.81
C LYS A 113 3.20 -13.34 -17.88
N PRO A 114 2.40 -14.37 -18.22
CA PRO A 114 1.49 -15.00 -17.28
C PRO A 114 2.25 -15.58 -16.08
N GLY A 115 1.58 -15.70 -14.93
CA GLY A 115 2.15 -16.35 -13.74
C GLY A 115 1.78 -15.70 -12.42
N ASN A 116 2.51 -16.09 -11.38
CA ASN A 116 2.35 -15.57 -10.02
C ASN A 116 3.10 -14.24 -9.85
N TYR A 117 2.40 -13.26 -9.28
CA TYR A 117 2.91 -11.96 -8.91
C TYR A 117 2.66 -11.70 -7.43
N GLN A 118 3.70 -11.24 -6.75
CA GLN A 118 3.64 -10.74 -5.38
C GLN A 118 3.69 -9.20 -5.45
N LEU A 119 2.70 -8.56 -4.84
CA LEU A 119 2.63 -7.12 -4.65
C LEU A 119 3.02 -6.81 -3.21
N ILE A 120 4.03 -5.98 -3.03
CA ILE A 120 4.57 -5.60 -1.71
C ILE A 120 4.31 -4.11 -1.52
N PHE A 121 3.50 -3.79 -0.53
CA PHE A 121 3.14 -2.43 -0.14
C PHE A 121 3.96 -2.04 1.08
N GLU A 122 4.83 -1.05 0.94
CA GLU A 122 5.59 -0.51 2.05
C GLU A 122 5.03 0.87 2.42
N PHE A 123 4.69 1.05 3.69
CA PHE A 123 4.31 2.34 4.26
C PHE A 123 5.50 2.97 4.94
N HIS A 124 5.81 4.21 4.58
CA HIS A 124 6.98 4.92 5.05
C HIS A 124 6.59 6.23 5.73
N ASP A 125 7.27 6.51 6.83
CA ASP A 125 7.40 7.87 7.35
C ASP A 125 8.37 8.61 6.42
N TYR A 126 7.91 9.68 5.76
CA TYR A 126 8.72 10.47 4.85
C TYR A 126 9.31 11.69 5.58
N ASP A 127 10.10 11.42 6.61
CA ASP A 127 11.04 12.37 7.21
C ASP A 127 12.43 12.25 6.55
N THR A 128 13.42 13.01 7.03
CA THR A 128 14.78 13.11 6.45
C THR A 128 15.50 11.76 6.24
N ILE A 129 15.10 10.73 6.99
CA ILE A 129 15.50 9.35 6.78
C ILE A 129 14.20 8.52 6.69
N PRO A 130 13.84 8.00 5.51
CA PRO A 130 12.63 7.20 5.36
C PRO A 130 12.67 5.97 6.27
N LYS A 131 11.71 5.89 7.19
CA LYS A 131 11.51 4.73 8.08
C LYS A 131 10.34 3.91 7.54
N ILE A 132 10.55 2.61 7.36
CA ILE A 132 9.44 1.69 7.09
C ILE A 132 8.60 1.57 8.36
N LEU A 133 7.33 1.94 8.25
CA LEU A 133 6.33 1.84 9.31
C LEU A 133 5.57 0.52 9.25
N ASP A 134 5.28 0.04 8.04
CA ASP A 134 4.55 -1.20 7.83
C ASP A 134 4.81 -1.81 6.45
N ILE A 135 4.62 -3.13 6.33
CA ILE A 135 4.73 -3.87 5.08
C ILE A 135 3.55 -4.83 4.95
N GLN A 136 2.77 -4.68 3.88
CA GLN A 136 1.72 -5.62 3.51
C GLN A 136 2.03 -6.30 2.18
N THR A 137 1.72 -7.58 2.08
CA THR A 137 1.85 -8.35 0.84
C THR A 137 0.49 -8.79 0.32
N ARG A 138 0.30 -8.73 -1.00
CA ARG A 138 -0.81 -9.32 -1.74
C ARG A 138 -0.29 -10.18 -2.89
N TYR A 139 -1.13 -11.05 -3.39
CA TYR A 139 -0.77 -11.99 -4.46
C TYR A 139 -1.80 -11.90 -5.58
N LEU A 140 -1.31 -11.99 -6.81
CA LEU A 140 -2.11 -11.98 -8.03
C LEU A 140 -1.60 -13.07 -8.96
N TYR A 141 -2.49 -13.86 -9.53
CA TYR A 141 -2.19 -14.79 -10.60
C TYR A 141 -2.75 -14.23 -11.91
N ILE A 142 -1.88 -14.10 -12.91
CA ILE A 142 -2.25 -13.50 -14.19
C ILE A 142 -2.21 -14.56 -15.28
N ILE A 143 -3.33 -14.73 -16.00
CA ILE A 143 -3.46 -15.68 -17.10
C ILE A 143 -3.62 -14.97 -18.44
N LYS A 144 -3.13 -15.60 -19.51
CA LYS A 144 -3.48 -15.21 -20.87
C LYS A 144 -4.87 -15.73 -21.20
N ARG A 145 -5.73 -14.85 -21.71
CA ARG A 145 -7.06 -15.22 -22.19
C ARG A 145 -6.99 -16.02 -23.50
#